data_AF-A0A7Y2VKC6-F1
#
_entry.id   AF-A0A7Y2VKC6-F1
#
_cell.length_a   1.000
_cell.length_b   1.000
_cell.length_c   1.000
_cell.angle_alpha   90.00
_cell.angle_beta   90.00
_cell.angle_gamma   90.00
#
_symmetry.space_group_name_H-M   'P 1'
#
loop_
_entity.id
_entity.type
_entity.pdbx_description
1 polymer ?
#
loop_
_entity_poly.entity_id
_entity_poly.type
_entity_poly.pdbx_seq_one_letter_code
_entity_poly.pdbx_strand_id
1 'polypeptide(L)'
;MSMEITFELSDDDLDYFREVMIKVREKLGELDEPAVIENAQSLLKQVWASDTSDFIRERIGRLETLIGMIVDEGWGLEQEDRNRVLEALGYFSEPEDLIPDDIPGLGYLDDAIMIEMVCRELKHDIQAYRDFCVYRAAESSRLGKESLEPDRSDWLEERRKQLHSRMRRRRGRGGGSGKHKSPFSLF
;
A
#
# COMPACT_ATOMS: atom_id res chain seq x y z
N MET A 1 28.26 6.65 -16.65
CA MET A 1 28.92 6.30 -15.37
C MET A 1 27.87 6.45 -14.29
N SER A 2 27.70 5.46 -13.41
CA SER A 2 26.78 5.52 -12.27
C SER A 2 27.58 5.71 -10.97
N MET A 3 27.02 6.48 -10.04
CA MET A 3 27.53 6.65 -8.69
C MET A 3 26.43 6.22 -7.73
N GLU A 4 26.77 5.38 -6.76
CA GLU A 4 25.83 4.91 -5.73
C GLU A 4 25.94 5.81 -4.50
N ILE A 5 24.79 6.32 -4.04
CA ILE A 5 24.67 7.11 -2.81
C ILE A 5 23.65 6.40 -1.94
N THR A 6 24.07 6.00 -0.74
CA THR A 6 23.20 5.39 0.27
C THR A 6 23.08 6.35 1.45
N PHE A 7 21.86 6.61 1.88
CA PHE A 7 21.58 7.36 3.11
C PHE A 7 20.58 6.57 3.96
N GLU A 8 20.72 6.71 5.26
CA GLU A 8 19.82 6.12 6.24
C GLU A 8 19.01 7.24 6.89
N LEU A 9 17.70 7.05 6.98
CA LEU A 9 16.83 7.95 7.72
C LEU A 9 16.89 7.56 9.20
N SER A 10 17.16 8.53 10.06
CA SER A 10 17.13 8.35 11.51
C SER A 10 15.69 8.22 12.02
N ASP A 11 15.52 7.80 13.28
CA ASP A 11 14.20 7.73 13.88
C ASP A 11 13.50 9.10 13.93
N ASP A 12 14.26 10.18 14.13
CA ASP A 12 13.75 11.56 14.13
C ASP A 12 13.24 11.97 12.73
N ASP A 13 13.96 11.57 11.67
CA ASP A 13 13.54 11.80 10.28
C ASP A 13 12.24 11.05 9.99
N LEU A 14 12.14 9.79 10.44
CA LEU A 14 10.92 8.99 10.28
C LEU A 14 9.75 9.56 11.08
N ASP A 15 10.00 10.14 12.25
CA ASP A 15 8.98 10.84 13.04
C ASP A 15 8.45 12.07 12.32
N TYR A 16 9.30 12.83 11.62
CA TYR A 16 8.84 13.92 10.77
C TYR A 16 7.85 13.45 9.69
N PHE A 17 8.18 12.40 8.94
CA PHE A 17 7.28 11.82 7.92
C PHE A 17 5.96 11.32 8.54
N ARG A 18 6.00 10.75 9.76
CA ARG A 18 4.79 10.34 10.49
C ARG A 18 3.91 11.55 10.83
N GLU A 19 4.49 12.64 11.30
CA GLU A 19 3.74 13.86 11.62
C GLU A 19 3.10 14.48 10.38
N VAL A 20 3.81 14.51 9.26
CA VAL A 20 3.27 15.00 7.99
C VAL A 20 2.06 14.17 7.57
N MET A 21 2.16 12.85 7.63
CA MET A 21 1.04 11.95 7.32
C MET A 21 -0.18 12.18 8.21
N ILE A 22 0.02 12.42 9.51
CA ILE A 22 -1.08 12.74 10.44
C ILE A 22 -1.77 14.05 10.05
N LYS A 23 -0.99 15.10 9.74
CA LYS A 23 -1.53 16.40 9.32
C LYS A 23 -2.32 16.32 8.03
N VAL A 24 -1.83 15.56 7.06
CA VAL A 24 -2.52 15.34 5.78
C VAL A 24 -3.87 14.62 6.01
N ARG A 25 -3.92 13.63 6.91
CA ARG A 25 -5.20 13.00 7.28
C ARG A 25 -6.19 13.96 7.95
N GLU A 26 -5.70 14.81 8.84
CA GLU A 26 -6.56 15.81 9.50
C GLU A 26 -7.16 16.80 8.49
N LYS A 27 -6.43 17.12 7.41
CA LYS A 27 -6.93 17.94 6.31
C LYS A 27 -7.94 17.20 5.42
N LEU A 28 -7.69 15.92 5.12
CA LEU A 28 -8.44 15.15 4.13
C LEU A 28 -9.86 14.77 4.55
N GLY A 29 -10.23 14.88 5.83
CA GLY A 29 -11.62 14.69 6.29
C GLY A 29 -12.23 13.35 5.85
N GLU A 30 -13.44 13.37 5.27
CA GLU A 30 -14.01 12.20 4.59
C GLU A 30 -13.35 12.03 3.22
N LEU A 31 -12.54 10.99 3.09
CA LEU A 31 -11.88 10.62 1.84
C LEU A 31 -12.91 10.12 0.82
N ASP A 32 -12.95 10.76 -0.35
CA ASP A 32 -13.66 10.21 -1.51
C ASP A 32 -12.86 9.04 -2.09
N GLU A 33 -13.26 7.81 -1.74
CA GLU A 33 -12.57 6.58 -2.10
C GLU A 33 -12.25 6.47 -3.60
N PRO A 34 -13.20 6.71 -4.54
CA PRO A 34 -12.91 6.79 -5.98
C PRO A 34 -11.81 7.78 -6.34
N ALA A 35 -11.85 9.00 -5.80
CA ALA A 35 -10.84 10.02 -6.08
C ALA A 35 -9.46 9.62 -5.57
N VAL A 36 -9.38 9.01 -4.39
CA VAL A 36 -8.11 8.51 -3.82
C VAL A 36 -7.50 7.44 -4.71
N ILE A 37 -8.31 6.50 -5.20
CA ILE A 37 -7.85 5.44 -6.10
C ILE A 37 -7.39 6.04 -7.44
N GLU A 38 -8.15 6.98 -8.00
CA GLU A 38 -7.80 7.65 -9.25
C GLU A 38 -6.49 8.43 -9.15
N ASN A 39 -6.29 9.17 -8.05
CA ASN A 39 -5.06 9.92 -7.79
C ASN A 39 -3.86 9.00 -7.64
N ALA A 40 -3.99 7.92 -6.87
CA ALA A 40 -2.92 6.92 -6.74
C ALA A 40 -2.56 6.26 -8.08
N GLN A 41 -3.56 5.98 -8.93
CA GLN A 41 -3.32 5.49 -10.30
C GLN A 41 -2.67 6.54 -11.21
N SER A 42 -3.02 7.82 -11.03
CA SER A 42 -2.41 8.94 -11.76
C SER A 42 -0.94 9.08 -11.41
N LEU A 43 -0.58 9.05 -10.11
CA LEU A 43 0.79 9.08 -9.63
C LEU A 43 1.64 7.96 -10.24
N LEU A 44 1.12 6.73 -10.24
CA LEU A 44 1.77 5.58 -10.90
C LEU A 44 2.08 5.86 -12.38
N LYS A 45 1.11 6.40 -13.12
CA LYS A 45 1.28 6.71 -14.54
C LYS A 45 2.31 7.81 -14.76
N GLN A 46 2.30 8.86 -13.93
CA GLN A 46 3.23 9.98 -14.01
C GLN A 46 4.66 9.52 -13.76
N VAL A 47 4.88 8.75 -12.69
CA VAL A 47 6.19 8.21 -12.33
C VAL A 47 6.71 7.27 -13.41
N TRP A 48 5.85 6.43 -13.99
CA TRP A 48 6.27 5.54 -15.09
C TRP A 48 6.64 6.29 -16.36
N ALA A 49 5.97 7.42 -16.65
CA ALA A 49 6.25 8.28 -17.79
C ALA A 49 7.46 9.22 -17.57
N SER A 50 7.79 9.55 -16.32
CA SER A 50 8.93 10.39 -15.94
C SER A 50 10.28 9.66 -16.14
N ASP A 51 11.39 10.38 -16.07
CA ASP A 51 12.76 9.83 -16.08
C ASP A 51 13.30 9.60 -14.65
N THR A 52 12.45 9.09 -13.75
CA THR A 52 12.85 8.82 -12.36
C THR A 52 13.79 7.62 -12.26
N SER A 53 14.58 7.62 -11.19
CA SER A 53 15.47 6.52 -10.81
C SER A 53 14.71 5.21 -10.61
N ASP A 54 15.34 4.08 -10.95
CA ASP A 54 14.82 2.73 -10.71
C ASP A 54 14.44 2.50 -9.25
N PHE A 55 15.17 3.14 -8.32
CA PHE A 55 14.87 3.08 -6.89
C PHE A 55 13.45 3.59 -6.58
N ILE A 56 13.08 4.74 -7.14
CA ILE A 56 11.78 5.38 -6.97
C ILE A 56 10.70 4.53 -7.63
N ARG A 57 10.93 4.09 -8.87
CA ARG A 57 9.98 3.23 -9.62
C ARG A 57 9.65 1.94 -8.89
N GLU A 58 10.64 1.28 -8.29
CA GLU A 58 10.42 0.03 -7.55
C GLU A 58 9.55 0.26 -6.30
N ARG A 59 9.72 1.39 -5.60
CA ARG A 59 8.88 1.71 -4.43
C ARG A 59 7.49 2.12 -4.85
N ILE A 60 7.36 2.97 -5.85
CA ILE A 60 6.07 3.42 -6.36
C ILE A 60 5.27 2.27 -6.98
N GLY A 61 5.93 1.29 -7.62
CA GLY A 61 5.26 0.06 -8.08
C GLY A 61 4.58 -0.75 -6.96
N ARG A 62 4.93 -0.56 -5.69
CA ARG A 62 4.22 -1.19 -4.57
C ARG A 62 2.82 -0.61 -4.38
N LEU A 63 2.57 0.62 -4.84
CA LEU A 63 1.26 1.27 -4.85
C LEU A 63 0.24 0.46 -5.65
N GLU A 64 0.66 -0.19 -6.74
CA GLU A 64 -0.20 -1.09 -7.51
C GLU A 64 -0.77 -2.23 -6.66
N THR A 65 0.04 -2.75 -5.75
CA THR A 65 -0.40 -3.82 -4.84
C THR A 65 -1.44 -3.29 -3.85
N LEU A 66 -1.27 -2.06 -3.35
CA LEU A 66 -2.21 -1.41 -2.44
C LEU A 66 -3.55 -1.07 -3.12
N ILE A 67 -3.50 -0.58 -4.37
CA ILE A 67 -4.70 -0.34 -5.18
C ILE A 67 -5.41 -1.67 -5.48
N GLY A 68 -4.66 -2.69 -5.88
CA GLY A 68 -5.20 -4.02 -6.16
C GLY A 68 -5.92 -4.63 -4.94
N MET A 69 -5.38 -4.42 -3.75
CA MET A 69 -6.02 -4.82 -2.50
C MET A 69 -7.43 -4.22 -2.33
N ILE A 70 -7.63 -2.96 -2.71
CA ILE A 70 -8.91 -2.26 -2.57
C ILE A 70 -9.90 -2.62 -3.69
N VAL A 71 -9.42 -2.70 -4.93
CA VAL A 71 -10.28 -2.88 -6.12
C VAL A 71 -10.65 -4.36 -6.35
N ASP A 72 -9.87 -5.31 -5.83
CA ASP A 72 -10.10 -6.73 -6.02
C ASP A 72 -11.28 -7.25 -5.18
N GLU A 73 -12.46 -7.33 -5.82
CA GLU A 73 -13.69 -7.88 -5.22
C GLU A 73 -13.50 -9.31 -4.69
N GLY A 74 -12.64 -10.11 -5.32
CA GLY A 74 -12.35 -11.48 -4.89
C GLY A 74 -11.54 -11.53 -3.60
N TRP A 75 -10.69 -10.52 -3.35
CA TRP A 75 -10.00 -10.36 -2.08
C TRP A 75 -10.92 -9.81 -0.99
N GLY A 76 -11.79 -8.86 -1.35
CA GLY A 76 -12.84 -8.31 -0.48
C GLY A 76 -12.31 -7.88 0.89
N LEU A 77 -11.62 -6.75 0.98
CA LEU A 77 -11.22 -6.22 2.28
C LEU A 77 -12.45 -5.91 3.15
N GLU A 78 -12.39 -6.29 4.43
CA GLU A 78 -13.35 -5.81 5.42
C GLU A 78 -13.22 -4.28 5.54
N GLN A 79 -14.33 -3.58 5.83
CA GLN A 79 -14.37 -2.11 5.79
C GLN A 79 -13.28 -1.45 6.65
N GLU A 80 -12.96 -2.01 7.82
CA GLU A 80 -11.91 -1.50 8.70
C GLU A 80 -10.53 -1.57 8.04
N ASP A 81 -10.21 -2.69 7.38
CA ASP A 81 -8.92 -2.85 6.69
C ASP A 81 -8.88 -2.04 5.40
N ARG A 82 -10.01 -1.90 4.70
CA ARG A 82 -10.15 -1.05 3.52
C ARG A 82 -9.85 0.42 3.86
N ASN A 83 -10.46 0.94 4.92
CA ASN A 83 -10.26 2.32 5.35
C ASN A 83 -8.78 2.61 5.65
N ARG A 84 -8.09 1.69 6.33
CA ARG A 84 -6.65 1.85 6.60
C ARG A 84 -5.80 1.96 5.33
N VAL A 85 -6.09 1.15 4.31
CA VAL A 85 -5.38 1.24 3.03
C VAL A 85 -5.74 2.53 2.30
N LEU A 86 -7.01 2.96 2.34
CA LEU A 86 -7.46 4.21 1.74
C LEU A 86 -6.83 5.44 2.39
N GLU A 87 -6.70 5.47 3.70
CA GLU A 87 -6.01 6.55 4.41
C GLU A 87 -4.53 6.63 4.07
N ALA A 88 -3.90 5.47 3.83
CA ALA A 88 -2.53 5.42 3.36
C ALA A 88 -2.41 5.94 1.92
N LEU A 89 -3.40 5.64 1.06
CA LEU A 89 -3.45 6.16 -0.30
C LEU A 89 -3.86 7.64 -0.38
N GLY A 90 -4.63 8.12 0.59
CA GLY A 90 -5.10 9.51 0.66
C GLY A 90 -3.95 10.50 0.74
N TYR A 91 -2.81 10.12 1.30
CA TYR A 91 -1.60 10.93 1.26
C TYR A 91 -1.22 11.34 -0.17
N PHE A 92 -1.27 10.42 -1.14
CA PHE A 92 -0.93 10.67 -2.55
C PHE A 92 -2.01 11.46 -3.31
N SER A 93 -3.05 11.92 -2.62
CA SER A 93 -4.13 12.72 -3.19
C SER A 93 -4.00 14.22 -2.85
N GLU A 94 -3.06 14.61 -2.00
CA GLU A 94 -2.80 16.01 -1.64
C GLU A 94 -1.74 16.61 -2.58
N PRO A 95 -1.93 17.83 -3.11
CA PRO A 95 -1.00 18.49 -4.02
C PRO A 95 0.20 19.22 -3.36
N GLU A 96 0.40 19.09 -2.05
CA GLU A 96 1.56 19.68 -1.34
C GLU A 96 2.63 18.62 -1.08
N ASP A 97 3.46 18.34 -2.10
CA ASP A 97 4.60 17.43 -1.96
C ASP A 97 5.73 18.06 -1.13
N LEU A 98 6.46 17.24 -0.36
CA LEU A 98 7.63 17.72 0.39
C LEU A 98 8.79 18.01 -0.57
N ILE A 99 8.83 17.28 -1.70
CA ILE A 99 9.78 17.48 -2.78
C ILE A 99 9.00 17.72 -4.07
N PRO A 100 9.16 18.88 -4.73
CA PRO A 100 8.51 19.13 -6.01
C PRO A 100 8.84 18.04 -7.05
N ASP A 101 7.80 17.51 -7.69
CA ASP A 101 7.86 16.47 -8.72
C ASP A 101 8.74 16.82 -9.94
N ASP A 102 8.87 18.11 -10.24
CA ASP A 102 9.62 18.60 -11.40
C ASP A 102 11.14 18.57 -11.20
N ILE A 103 11.63 18.26 -9.98
CA ILE A 103 13.06 18.19 -9.68
C ILE A 103 13.68 16.92 -10.32
N PRO A 104 14.58 17.06 -11.30
CA PRO A 104 15.17 15.91 -11.99
C PRO A 104 15.93 14.98 -11.02
N GLY A 105 15.56 13.70 -11.02
CA GLY A 105 16.21 12.65 -10.24
C GLY A 105 15.86 12.62 -8.74
N LEU A 106 15.19 13.65 -8.20
CA LEU A 106 14.80 13.74 -6.79
C LEU A 106 13.29 13.85 -6.57
N GLY A 107 12.52 14.31 -7.57
CA GLY A 107 11.05 14.29 -7.50
C GLY A 107 10.53 12.89 -7.18
N TYR A 108 9.43 12.82 -6.43
CA TYR A 108 8.83 11.57 -5.92
C TYR A 108 9.68 10.77 -4.92
N LEU A 109 10.81 11.30 -4.45
CA LEU A 109 11.64 10.60 -3.45
C LEU A 109 10.92 10.51 -2.10
N ASP A 110 10.23 11.58 -1.71
CA ASP A 110 9.38 11.62 -0.53
C ASP A 110 8.21 10.64 -0.66
N ASP A 111 7.55 10.57 -1.81
CA ASP A 111 6.53 9.53 -2.08
C ASP A 111 7.10 8.12 -1.94
N ALA A 112 8.29 7.87 -2.49
CA ALA A 112 8.94 6.56 -2.35
C ALA A 112 9.22 6.20 -0.89
N ILE A 113 9.62 7.18 -0.07
CA ILE A 113 9.82 6.99 1.38
C ILE A 113 8.49 6.72 2.07
N MET A 114 7.44 7.49 1.75
CA MET A 114 6.10 7.35 2.31
C MET A 114 5.48 5.98 1.97
N ILE A 115 5.57 5.55 0.72
CA ILE A 115 5.11 4.22 0.28
C ILE A 115 5.90 3.12 1.00
N GLU A 116 7.21 3.26 1.16
CA GLU A 116 8.01 2.29 1.89
C GLU A 116 7.55 2.17 3.36
N MET A 117 7.28 3.29 4.03
CA MET A 117 6.75 3.32 5.40
C MET A 117 5.39 2.60 5.49
N VAL A 118 4.46 2.95 4.61
CA VAL A 118 3.12 2.32 4.52
C VAL A 118 3.26 0.81 4.25
N CYS A 119 4.12 0.42 3.31
CA CYS A 119 4.34 -0.99 2.98
C CYS A 119 4.95 -1.79 4.14
N ARG A 120 5.83 -1.18 4.94
CA ARG A 120 6.40 -1.82 6.14
C ARG A 120 5.34 -2.08 7.19
N GLU A 121 4.41 -1.15 7.36
CA GLU A 121 3.29 -1.29 8.29
C GLU A 121 2.26 -2.31 7.81
N LEU A 122 1.87 -2.24 6.54
CA LEU A 122 0.94 -3.17 5.90
C LEU A 122 1.61 -4.46 5.39
N LYS A 123 2.83 -4.77 5.84
CA LYS A 123 3.63 -5.91 5.34
C LYS A 123 2.86 -7.23 5.37
N HIS A 124 2.09 -7.47 6.42
CA HIS A 124 1.34 -8.71 6.58
C HIS A 124 0.12 -8.79 5.66
N ASP A 125 -0.52 -7.66 5.42
CA ASP A 125 -1.65 -7.48 4.51
C ASP A 125 -1.24 -7.69 3.06
N ILE A 126 -0.19 -6.97 2.65
CA ILE A 126 0.41 -7.07 1.32
C ILE A 126 0.83 -8.52 1.05
N GLN A 127 1.45 -9.18 2.03
CA GLN A 127 1.82 -10.60 1.89
C GLN A 127 0.59 -11.50 1.74
N ALA A 128 -0.47 -11.27 2.52
CA ALA A 128 -1.69 -12.06 2.44
C ALA A 128 -2.39 -11.89 1.09
N TYR A 129 -2.45 -10.67 0.57
CA TYR A 129 -2.98 -10.38 -0.75
C TYR A 129 -2.14 -11.00 -1.88
N ARG A 130 -0.81 -10.91 -1.80
CA ARG A 130 0.08 -11.57 -2.77
C ARG A 130 -0.09 -13.09 -2.76
N ASP A 131 -0.19 -13.69 -1.58
CA ASP A 131 -0.47 -15.13 -1.43
C ASP A 131 -1.81 -15.49 -2.11
N PHE A 132 -2.84 -14.65 -1.94
CA PHE A 132 -4.15 -14.83 -2.60
C PHE A 132 -4.05 -14.73 -4.13
N CYS A 133 -3.34 -13.74 -4.66
CA CYS A 133 -3.15 -13.57 -6.10
C CYS A 133 -2.40 -14.75 -6.74
N VAL A 134 -1.30 -15.20 -6.13
CA VAL A 134 -0.54 -16.38 -6.60
C VAL A 134 -1.44 -17.61 -6.61
N TYR A 135 -2.27 -17.76 -5.58
CA TYR A 135 -3.19 -18.89 -5.47
C TYR A 135 -4.26 -18.89 -6.56
N ARG A 136 -4.89 -17.73 -6.77
CA ARG A 136 -5.89 -17.53 -7.83
C ARG A 136 -5.30 -17.82 -9.21
N ALA A 137 -4.07 -17.39 -9.48
CA ALA A 137 -3.39 -17.62 -10.75
C ALA A 137 -3.02 -19.10 -10.98
N ALA A 138 -2.49 -19.78 -9.95
CA ALA A 138 -2.19 -21.21 -10.01
C ALA A 138 -3.44 -22.05 -10.28
N GLU A 139 -4.56 -21.71 -9.65
CA GLU A 139 -5.81 -22.45 -9.81
C GLU A 139 -6.46 -22.21 -11.18
N SER A 140 -6.41 -20.97 -11.70
CA SER A 140 -6.82 -20.64 -13.07
C SER A 140 -6.04 -21.45 -14.13
N SER A 141 -4.74 -21.63 -13.89
CA SER A 141 -3.86 -22.42 -14.78
C SER A 141 -4.16 -23.91 -14.73
N ARG A 142 -4.62 -24.43 -13.57
CA ARG A 142 -4.92 -25.84 -13.34
C ARG A 142 -6.27 -26.28 -13.92
N LEU A 143 -7.28 -25.41 -13.87
CA LEU A 143 -8.66 -25.77 -14.23
C LEU A 143 -9.07 -25.37 -15.66
N GLY A 144 -8.23 -24.64 -16.39
CA GLY A 144 -8.58 -24.09 -17.71
C GLY A 144 -9.61 -22.95 -17.60
N LYS A 145 -9.60 -22.06 -18.61
CA LYS A 145 -10.29 -20.74 -18.58
C LYS A 145 -11.82 -20.76 -18.38
N GLU A 146 -12.51 -21.89 -18.44
CA GLU A 146 -13.97 -21.95 -18.57
C GLU A 146 -14.78 -22.26 -17.30
N SER A 147 -14.17 -22.68 -16.19
CA SER A 147 -14.96 -23.22 -15.05
C SER A 147 -15.22 -22.19 -13.92
N LEU A 148 -15.46 -20.91 -14.23
CA LEU A 148 -15.68 -19.84 -13.22
C LEU A 148 -17.13 -19.72 -12.72
N GLU A 149 -17.80 -20.78 -12.26
CA GLU A 149 -19.08 -20.69 -11.52
C GLU A 149 -19.28 -21.90 -10.58
N PRO A 150 -20.27 -21.90 -9.67
CA PRO A 150 -20.46 -21.14 -8.44
C PRO A 150 -20.03 -21.95 -7.18
N ASP A 151 -19.53 -23.17 -7.34
CA ASP A 151 -18.99 -24.03 -6.26
C ASP A 151 -17.65 -23.49 -5.68
N ARG A 152 -17.17 -22.39 -6.27
CA ARG A 152 -15.87 -21.72 -6.05
C ARG A 152 -15.89 -20.58 -5.01
N SER A 153 -17.06 -20.06 -4.61
CA SER A 153 -17.14 -18.99 -3.60
C SER A 153 -16.65 -19.45 -2.25
N ASP A 154 -17.11 -20.61 -1.79
CA ASP A 154 -17.00 -21.00 -0.37
C ASP A 154 -15.56 -21.34 0.03
N TRP A 155 -14.76 -21.86 -0.89
CA TRP A 155 -13.38 -22.24 -0.60
C TRP A 155 -12.37 -21.11 -0.78
N LEU A 156 -12.58 -20.24 -1.78
CA LEU A 156 -11.86 -18.98 -1.84
C LEU A 156 -12.22 -18.11 -0.64
N GLU A 157 -13.48 -18.15 -0.19
CA GLU A 157 -13.96 -17.50 1.01
C GLU A 157 -13.33 -18.08 2.28
N GLU A 158 -13.27 -19.40 2.44
CA GLU A 158 -12.61 -20.05 3.58
C GLU A 158 -11.11 -19.73 3.62
N ARG A 159 -10.45 -19.73 2.45
CA ARG A 159 -9.03 -19.38 2.37
C ARG A 159 -8.80 -17.89 2.65
N ARG A 160 -9.67 -17.02 2.12
CA ARG A 160 -9.70 -15.59 2.44
C ARG A 160 -9.86 -15.39 3.94
N LYS A 161 -10.85 -16.01 4.59
CA LYS A 161 -11.05 -15.96 6.05
C LYS A 161 -9.79 -16.37 6.83
N GLN A 162 -9.12 -17.45 6.41
CA GLN A 162 -7.85 -17.87 7.01
C GLN A 162 -6.75 -16.82 6.85
N LEU A 163 -6.61 -16.22 5.67
CA LEU A 163 -5.61 -15.18 5.40
C LEU A 163 -5.90 -13.89 6.20
N HIS A 164 -7.15 -13.42 6.24
CA HIS A 164 -7.57 -12.30 7.08
C HIS A 164 -7.35 -12.58 8.58
N SER A 165 -7.65 -13.79 9.05
CA SER A 165 -7.38 -14.17 10.45
C SER A 165 -5.88 -14.15 10.76
N ARG A 166 -5.05 -14.66 9.85
CA ARG A 166 -3.58 -14.66 10.00
C ARG A 166 -3.01 -13.24 10.01
N MET A 167 -3.51 -12.37 9.14
CA MET A 167 -3.16 -10.95 9.07
C MET A 167 -3.44 -10.25 10.39
N ARG A 168 -4.68 -10.36 10.91
CA ARG A 168 -5.09 -9.79 12.21
C ARG A 168 -4.25 -10.31 13.38
N ARG A 169 -3.98 -11.63 13.45
CA ARG A 169 -3.16 -12.23 14.52
C ARG A 169 -1.71 -11.75 14.51
N ARG A 170 -1.11 -11.56 13.33
CA ARG A 170 0.28 -11.10 13.20
C ARG A 170 0.44 -9.64 13.61
N ARG A 171 -0.54 -8.79 13.29
CA ARG A 171 -0.61 -7.42 13.79
C ARG A 171 -0.68 -7.36 15.32
N GLY A 172 -1.58 -8.13 15.95
CA GLY A 172 -1.75 -8.13 17.41
C GLY A 172 -0.55 -8.62 18.22
N ARG A 173 0.36 -9.42 17.62
CA ARG A 173 1.61 -9.86 18.25
C ARG A 173 2.78 -8.88 18.08
N GLY A 174 2.70 -7.96 17.14
CA GLY A 174 3.76 -6.96 16.87
C GLY A 174 3.76 -5.76 17.83
N GLY A 175 2.66 -5.51 18.55
CA GLY A 175 2.52 -4.36 19.46
C GLY A 175 3.06 -4.55 20.89
N GLY A 176 3.74 -5.66 21.19
CA GLY A 176 4.11 -6.05 22.56
C GLY A 176 5.49 -5.57 23.07
N SER A 177 6.29 -4.88 22.25
CA SER A 177 7.66 -4.49 22.64
C SER A 177 8.10 -3.25 21.88
N GLY A 178 7.94 -2.08 22.51
CA GLY A 178 8.46 -0.81 21.99
C GLY A 178 7.37 0.24 21.89
N LYS A 179 7.58 1.34 22.60
CA LYS A 179 6.65 2.46 22.76
C LYS A 179 6.67 3.35 21.51
N HIS A 180 6.42 2.80 20.32
CA HIS A 180 6.16 3.57 19.10
C HIS A 180 4.69 3.39 18.75
N LYS A 181 3.89 4.44 18.97
CA LYS A 181 2.53 4.49 18.45
C LYS A 181 2.65 4.52 16.93
N SER A 182 2.14 3.49 16.25
CA SER A 182 2.07 3.54 14.79
C SER A 182 1.15 4.71 14.40
N PRO A 183 1.38 5.36 13.25
CA PRO A 183 0.52 6.44 12.76
C PRO A 183 -0.91 5.95 12.43
N PHE A 184 -1.17 4.65 12.49
CA PHE A 184 -2.48 4.02 12.37
C PHE A 184 -2.93 3.32 13.68
N SER A 185 -2.21 3.49 14.79
CA SER A 185 -2.56 2.87 16.08
C SER A 185 -3.72 3.54 16.83
N LEU A 186 -4.36 4.54 16.21
CA LEU A 186 -5.55 5.24 16.70
C LEU A 186 -6.86 4.72 16.07
N PHE A 187 -6.80 3.63 15.30
CA PHE A 187 -7.98 2.87 14.87
C PHE A 187 -8.38 1.82 15.91
#